data_AF-G2H1M7-F1
#
_entry.id   AF-G2H1M7-F1
#
_cell.length_a   1.000
_cell.length_b   1.000
_cell.length_c   1.000
_cell.angle_alpha   90.00
_cell.angle_beta   90.00
_cell.angle_gamma   90.00
#
_symmetry.space_group_name_H-M   'P 1'
#
loop_
_entity.id
_entity.type
_entity.pdbx_description
1 polymer ?
#
loop_
_entity_poly.entity_id
_entity_poly.type
_entity_poly.pdbx_seq_one_letter_code
_entity_poly.pdbx_strand_id
1 'polypeptide(L)' 'MLCGARVQVSQRHQLHTFRVIPKRWVVERSLSWLEKCRRLWKNGERKLNTSLQMVNLAFLPVLLKRL' A
#
# COMPACT_ATOMS: atom_id res chain seq x y z
N MET A 1 -2.76 -4.58 10.97
CA MET A 1 -1.93 -3.97 12.02
C MET A 1 -0.48 -4.39 11.75
N LEU A 2 0.33 -3.51 11.14
CA LEU A 2 1.74 -3.78 10.81
C LEU A 2 2.63 -3.48 12.03
N CYS A 3 2.33 -4.09 13.18
CA CYS A 3 3.13 -3.91 14.40
C CYS A 3 4.39 -4.77 14.31
N GLY A 4 5.47 -4.22 13.76
CA GLY A 4 6.79 -4.86 13.73
C GLY A 4 7.64 -4.59 12.49
N ALA A 5 7.09 -3.91 11.46
CA ALA A 5 7.88 -3.57 10.28
C ALA A 5 8.82 -2.38 10.56
N ARG A 6 10.11 -2.51 10.17
CA ARG A 6 11.07 -1.40 10.21
C ARG A 6 10.70 -0.38 9.13
N VAL A 7 9.90 0.62 9.49
CA VAL A 7 9.47 1.69 8.58
C VAL A 7 10.42 2.88 8.64
N GLN A 8 10.80 3.40 7.48
CA GLN A 8 11.53 4.66 7.38
C GLN A 8 10.53 5.78 7.14
N VAL A 9 10.51 6.78 8.03
CA VAL A 9 9.64 7.95 7.93
C VAL A 9 10.51 9.17 7.67
N SER A 10 10.25 9.89 6.59
CA SER A 10 10.90 11.17 6.32
C SER A 10 10.35 12.24 7.25
N GLN A 11 11.22 12.96 7.96
CA GLN A 11 10.80 14.09 8.78
C GLN A 11 10.32 15.25 7.89
N ARG A 12 9.16 15.85 8.21
CA ARG A 12 8.56 16.95 7.44
C ARG A 12 8.95 18.36 7.93
N HIS A 13 9.65 18.46 9.07
CA HIS A 13 9.98 19.72 9.72
C HIS A 13 11.23 20.42 9.15
N GLN A 14 12.05 19.74 8.34
CA GLN A 14 13.20 20.33 7.65
C GLN A 14 12.83 20.67 6.21
N LEU A 15 12.34 21.90 6.01
CA LEU A 15 11.82 22.43 4.74
C LEU A 15 12.82 22.38 3.56
N HIS A 16 14.12 22.26 3.83
CA HIS A 16 15.18 22.40 2.81
C HIS A 16 16.02 21.13 2.60
N THR A 17 15.67 20.00 3.20
CA THR A 17 16.41 18.74 2.99
C THR A 17 15.44 17.58 2.81
N PHE A 18 14.98 17.37 1.56
CA PHE A 18 14.18 16.21 1.21
C PHE A 18 15.09 14.99 1.01
N ARG A 19 15.17 14.11 2.01
CA ARG A 19 15.88 12.84 1.88
C ARG A 19 15.01 11.83 1.15
N VAL A 20 15.45 11.41 -0.03
CA VAL A 20 14.76 10.38 -0.83
C VAL A 20 14.87 9.03 -0.11
N ILE A 21 13.72 8.42 0.20
CA ILE A 21 13.67 7.06 0.74
C ILE A 21 13.67 6.08 -0.42
N PRO A 22 14.72 5.27 -0.60
CA PRO A 22 14.75 4.28 -1.67
C PRO A 22 13.60 3.29 -1.44
N LYS A 23 12.81 3.01 -2.49
CA LYS A 23 11.62 2.13 -2.52
C LYS A 23 10.29 2.73 -2.07
N ARG A 24 10.23 4.02 -1.68
CA ARG A 24 8.94 4.70 -1.36
C ARG A 24 7.93 4.62 -2.50
N TRP A 25 8.39 4.76 -3.75
CA TRP A 25 7.54 4.69 -4.94
C TRP A 25 6.82 3.35 -5.09
N VAL A 26 7.41 2.24 -4.60
CA VAL A 26 6.80 0.91 -4.70
C VAL A 26 5.56 0.87 -3.81
N VAL A 27 5.69 1.36 -2.57
CA VAL A 27 4.59 1.42 -1.60
C VAL A 27 3.47 2.32 -2.12
N GLU A 28 3.80 3.53 -2.58
CA GLU A 28 2.81 4.47 -3.13
C GLU A 28 2.11 3.92 -4.38
N ARG A 29 2.85 3.22 -5.25
CA ARG A 29 2.29 2.57 -6.44
C ARG A 29 1.35 1.40 -6.07
N SER A 30 1.71 0.60 -5.08
CA SER A 30 0.85 -0.47 -4.57
C SER A 30 -0.41 0.09 -3.90
N LEU A 31 -0.29 1.17 -3.11
CA LEU A 31 -1.44 1.83 -2.47
C LEU A 31 -2.39 2.45 -3.49
N SER A 32 -1.86 3.17 -4.49
CA SER A 32 -2.68 3.77 -5.55
C SER A 32 -3.41 2.72 -6.41
N TRP A 33 -2.86 1.50 -6.54
CA TRP A 33 -3.59 0.39 -7.14
C TRP A 33 -4.76 -0.08 -6.27
N LEU A 34 -4.54 -0.24 -4.97
CA LEU A 34 -5.57 -0.65 -4.02
C LEU A 34 -6.69 0.40 -3.91
N GLU A 35 -6.37 1.69 -4.00
CA GLU A 35 -7.36 2.77 -4.02
C GLU A 35 -8.29 2.73 -5.24
N LYS A 36 -7.82 2.21 -6.39
CA LYS A 36 -8.69 1.99 -7.58
C LYS A 36 -9.71 0.87 -7.36
N CYS A 37 -9.42 -0.08 -6.49
CA CYS A 37 -10.36 -1.14 -6.15
C CYS A 37 -11.45 -0.60 -5.21
N ARG A 38 -12.55 -0.08 -5.78
CA ARG A 38 -13.67 0.54 -5.04
C ARG A 38 -14.17 -0.29 -3.85
N ARG A 39 -14.17 -1.62 -3.98
CA ARG A 39 -14.63 -2.54 -2.93
C ARG A 39 -13.70 -2.61 -1.71
N LEU A 40 -12.44 -2.23 -1.89
CA LEU A 40 -11.44 -2.14 -0.83
C LEU A 40 -11.37 -0.74 -0.18
N TRP A 41 -12.22 0.19 -0.62
CA TRP A 41 -12.33 1.52 -0.05
C TRP A 41 -12.69 1.43 1.45
N LYS A 42 -12.25 2.44 2.23
CA LYS A 42 -12.32 2.49 3.70
C LYS A 42 -13.54 1.74 4.26
N ASN A 43 -13.28 0.61 4.93
CA ASN A 43 -14.27 -0.22 5.61
C ASN A 43 -15.34 -0.88 4.71
N GLY A 44 -15.02 -1.20 3.45
CA GLY A 44 -15.95 -1.85 2.53
C GLY A 44 -16.35 -3.28 2.91
N GLU A 45 -15.59 -3.95 3.78
CA GLU A 45 -15.83 -5.34 4.18
C GLU A 45 -16.03 -5.45 5.70
N ARG A 46 -17.09 -6.17 6.12
CA ARG A 46 -17.45 -6.36 7.53
C ARG A 46 -16.46 -7.27 8.28
N LYS A 47 -15.80 -8.18 7.57
CA LYS A 47 -14.84 -9.16 8.12
C LYS A 47 -13.45 -8.87 7.56
N LEU A 48 -12.43 -8.89 8.44
CA LEU A 48 -11.03 -8.69 8.05
C LEU A 48 -10.50 -9.80 7.13
N ASN A 49 -11.01 -11.03 7.26
CA ASN A 49 -10.63 -12.13 6.37
C ASN A 49 -11.06 -11.87 4.92
N THR A 50 -12.26 -11.30 4.73
CA THR A 50 -12.75 -10.97 3.40
C THR A 50 -11.92 -9.86 2.78
N SER A 51 -11.60 -8.80 3.55
CA SER A 51 -10.74 -7.72 3.05
C SER A 51 -9.33 -8.23 2.67
N LEU A 52 -8.75 -9.14 3.45
CA LEU A 52 -7.46 -9.76 3.12
C LEU A 52 -7.52 -10.55 1.80
N GLN A 53 -8.56 -11.36 1.60
CA GLN A 53 -8.73 -12.12 0.35
C GLN A 53 -8.89 -11.17 -0.84
N MET A 54 -9.63 -10.08 -0.69
CA MET A 54 -9.78 -9.07 -1.73
C MET A 54 -8.47 -8.35 -2.09
N VAL A 55 -7.62 -8.07 -1.11
CA VAL A 55 -6.27 -7.52 -1.37
C VAL A 55 -5.47 -8.50 -2.22
N ASN A 56 -5.46 -9.79 -1.88
CA ASN A 56 -4.74 -10.81 -2.64
C ASN A 56 -5.25 -10.88 -4.10
N LEU A 57 -6.58 -10.89 -4.29
CA LEU A 57 -7.19 -10.85 -5.62
C LEU A 57 -6.82 -9.60 -6.42
N ALA A 58 -6.71 -8.44 -5.77
CA ALA A 58 -6.32 -7.19 -6.43
C ALA A 58 -4.87 -7.22 -6.95
N PHE A 59 -3.98 -8.00 -6.31
CA PHE A 59 -2.58 -8.16 -6.72
C PHE A 59 -2.36 -9.26 -7.77
N LEU A 60 -3.24 -10.25 -7.89
CA LEU A 60 -3.14 -11.30 -8.92
C LEU A 60 -2.93 -10.75 -10.35
N PRO A 61 -3.73 -9.80 -10.87
CA PRO A 61 -3.53 -9.28 -12.23
C PRO A 61 -2.23 -8.47 -12.36
N VAL A 62 -1.72 -7.88 -11.27
CA VAL A 62 -0.43 -7.17 -11.28
C VAL A 62 0.72 -8.16 -11.42
N LEU A 63 0.62 -9.31 -10.75
CA LEU A 63 1.61 -10.39 -10.85
C LEU A 63 1.56 -11.08 -12.21
N LEU A 64 0.36 -11.40 -12.70
CA LEU A 64 0.16 -12.04 -14.00
C LEU A 64 0.64 -11.18 -15.18
N LYS A 65 0.56 -9.85 -15.08
CA LYS A 65 1.09 -8.93 -16.11
C LYS A 65 2.60 -8.69 -16.01
N ARG A 66 3.24 -9.15 -14.94
CA ARG A 66 4.68 -8.98 -14.70
C ARG A 66 5.49 -10.24 -14.97
N LEU A 67 4.85 -11.41 -14.93
CA LEU A 67 5.37 -12.66 -15.51
C LEU A 67 5.30 -12.56 -17.04
#